data_AF-A0A5B9YH71-F1
#
_entry.id   AF-A0A5B9YH71-F1
#
_cell.length_a   1.000
_cell.length_b   1.000
_cell.length_c   1.000
_cell.angle_alpha   90.00
_cell.angle_beta   90.00
_cell.angle_gamma   90.00
#
_symmetry.space_group_name_H-M   'P 1'
#
loop_
_entity.id
_entity.type
_entity.pdbx_description
1 polymer ?
#
loop_
_entity_poly.entity_id
_entity_poly.type
_entity_poly.pdbx_seq_one_letter_code
_entity_poly.pdbx_strand_id
1 'polypeptide(L)'
;MKIMNGEVLQPFTMEIVPIKKLILFNFEKNPEAIYAGLELQYLATENEGKGFRVIAYRNDRYVDVYDEESLCIKEVGKFEVCDKGLKHYRKVTFDRGCFQLTEEGIQVEFCFRDYKGRLIDVVAREHGKKPSRTFDLIAPIGVSSRNPVSFPAFAMYQFDLVRKKNTILKIQIDGKDIPPDAFPVPIPKDGQMRHFTRYGYDCELVEFGKKQEVILQTHPCNNHEIHEQGLIATYQTVEDMKLMESLRFQNSKHIFILKFVDAFPDLLRMKNTEVNGRFKIEMDASMGYFSGKYKVARQEEHVEITMIPTDGWIVHNKMFLTKVMLQKKSIFCTWPKTYCYKQNINLQTGQSSTNWARIDYKELTADWWKGK
;
A
#
# COMPACT_ATOMS: atom_id res chain seq x y z
N MET A 1 20.85 13.97 -24.39
CA MET A 1 19.75 13.39 -25.19
C MET A 1 19.38 14.37 -26.29
N LYS A 2 19.13 13.93 -27.54
CA LYS A 2 18.70 14.85 -28.60
C LYS A 2 17.19 15.06 -28.48
N ILE A 3 16.78 16.17 -27.87
CA ILE A 3 15.37 16.50 -27.61
C ILE A 3 14.68 16.80 -28.94
N MET A 4 13.66 16.01 -29.30
CA MET A 4 12.80 16.33 -30.44
C MET A 4 11.55 17.11 -29.99
N ASN A 5 10.97 17.89 -30.90
CA ASN A 5 9.71 18.58 -30.62
C ASN A 5 8.60 17.58 -30.33
N GLY A 6 7.84 17.81 -29.25
CA GLY A 6 6.75 16.95 -28.81
C GLY A 6 7.15 15.75 -27.94
N GLU A 7 8.44 15.50 -27.72
CA GLU A 7 8.87 14.48 -26.76
C GLU A 7 8.67 14.93 -25.31
N VAL A 8 8.38 13.97 -24.43
CA VAL A 8 8.25 14.14 -22.98
C VAL A 8 9.07 13.11 -22.22
N LEU A 9 9.41 13.44 -20.98
CA LEU A 9 10.02 12.52 -20.02
C LEU A 9 9.00 12.20 -18.93
N GLN A 10 8.65 10.93 -18.76
CA GLN A 10 7.76 10.44 -17.72
C GLN A 10 8.63 9.92 -16.55
N PRO A 11 8.60 10.54 -15.36
CA PRO A 11 9.56 10.19 -14.31
C PRO A 11 9.00 9.23 -13.25
N PHE A 12 7.70 8.91 -13.27
CA PHE A 12 7.01 8.28 -12.14
C PHE A 12 6.65 6.82 -12.41
N THR A 13 6.92 5.94 -11.45
CA THR A 13 6.54 4.53 -11.53
C THR A 13 5.44 4.18 -10.52
N MET A 14 4.57 3.23 -10.90
CA MET A 14 3.55 2.65 -10.01
C MET A 14 3.43 1.16 -10.31
N GLU A 15 3.29 0.35 -9.27
CA GLU A 15 3.14 -1.11 -9.38
C GLU A 15 1.96 -1.59 -8.52
N ILE A 16 1.19 -2.56 -9.02
CA ILE A 16 0.18 -3.26 -8.23
C ILE A 16 0.79 -4.55 -7.67
N VAL A 17 0.87 -4.64 -6.35
CA VAL A 17 1.27 -5.86 -5.64
C VAL A 17 0.06 -6.81 -5.56
N PRO A 18 0.22 -8.11 -5.84
CA PRO A 18 -0.89 -9.00 -6.17
C PRO A 18 -1.64 -9.59 -4.98
N ILE A 19 -1.82 -8.83 -3.91
CA ILE A 19 -2.58 -9.26 -2.73
C ILE A 19 -4.07 -9.02 -2.98
N LYS A 20 -4.86 -10.09 -3.13
CA LYS A 20 -6.31 -9.99 -3.42
C LYS A 20 -7.18 -10.09 -2.19
N LYS A 21 -6.72 -10.81 -1.17
CA LYS A 21 -7.43 -10.99 0.11
C LYS A 21 -6.41 -10.99 1.24
N LEU A 22 -6.79 -10.49 2.41
CA LEU A 22 -6.00 -10.66 3.62
C LEU A 22 -6.88 -10.83 4.85
N ILE A 23 -6.41 -11.61 5.82
CA ILE A 23 -6.96 -11.65 7.17
C ILE A 23 -5.80 -11.69 8.17
N LEU A 24 -5.90 -10.89 9.22
CA LEU A 24 -4.88 -10.74 10.24
C LEU A 24 -5.42 -11.14 11.61
N PHE A 25 -4.75 -12.13 12.21
CA PHE A 25 -4.97 -12.67 13.54
C PHE A 25 -3.92 -12.11 14.49
N ASN A 26 -4.28 -11.06 15.25
CA ASN A 26 -3.40 -10.52 16.30
C ASN A 26 -3.57 -11.31 17.60
N PHE A 27 -2.45 -11.57 18.27
CA PHE A 27 -2.38 -12.09 19.63
C PHE A 27 -1.19 -11.45 20.37
N GLU A 28 -1.00 -10.14 20.15
CA GLU A 28 0.13 -9.36 20.67
C GLU A 28 0.04 -9.15 22.18
N LYS A 29 -1.17 -9.20 22.75
CA LYS A 29 -1.36 -9.08 24.21
C LYS A 29 -1.01 -10.36 24.95
N ASN A 30 -1.08 -11.52 24.27
CA ASN A 30 -0.74 -12.82 24.82
C ASN A 30 0.06 -13.61 23.78
N PRO A 31 1.29 -13.18 23.44
CA PRO A 31 2.06 -13.76 22.36
C PRO A 31 2.42 -15.21 22.65
N GLU A 32 2.57 -15.98 21.58
CA GLU A 32 3.23 -17.27 21.63
C GLU A 32 4.75 -17.04 21.82
N ALA A 33 5.54 -18.08 22.13
CA ALA A 33 6.98 -17.95 22.34
C ALA A 33 7.71 -17.29 21.16
N ILE A 34 7.26 -17.52 19.91
CA ILE A 34 7.91 -16.98 18.71
C ILE A 34 7.07 -15.88 18.05
N TYR A 35 5.76 -16.10 17.93
CA TYR A 35 4.89 -15.23 17.15
C TYR A 35 3.97 -14.35 18.01
N ALA A 36 3.62 -13.19 17.49
CA ALA A 36 2.64 -12.25 18.03
C ALA A 36 1.42 -12.06 17.11
N GLY A 37 1.48 -12.57 15.88
CA GLY A 37 0.38 -12.51 14.94
C GLY A 37 0.60 -13.36 13.70
N LEU A 38 -0.49 -13.68 13.00
CA LEU A 38 -0.49 -14.39 11.72
C LEU A 38 -1.35 -13.62 10.72
N GLU A 39 -0.85 -13.41 9.52
CA GLU A 39 -1.61 -12.84 8.40
C GLU A 39 -1.66 -13.83 7.25
N LEU A 40 -2.86 -14.25 6.86
CA LEU A 40 -3.07 -15.03 5.66
C LEU A 40 -3.43 -14.07 4.52
N GLN A 41 -2.67 -14.15 3.44
CA GLN A 41 -2.89 -13.45 2.19
C GLN A 41 -3.24 -14.46 1.09
N TYR A 42 -4.16 -14.09 0.21
CA TYR A 42 -4.35 -14.79 -1.06
C TYR A 42 -3.76 -13.95 -2.19
N LEU A 43 -2.76 -14.52 -2.87
CA LEU A 43 -2.06 -13.88 -3.98
C LEU A 43 -2.61 -14.43 -5.30
N ALA A 44 -2.75 -13.55 -6.29
CA ALA A 44 -3.09 -13.96 -7.65
C ALA A 44 -2.45 -13.03 -8.68
N THR A 45 -1.57 -13.60 -9.49
CA THR A 45 -0.91 -12.97 -10.64
C THR A 45 -1.03 -13.86 -11.87
N GLU A 46 -0.87 -13.26 -13.05
CA GLU A 46 -0.72 -14.02 -14.29
C GLU A 46 0.64 -14.76 -14.34
N ASN A 47 1.71 -14.16 -13.80
CA ASN A 47 3.08 -14.62 -13.99
C ASN A 47 3.67 -15.44 -12.82
N GLU A 48 3.23 -15.21 -11.59
CA GLU A 48 3.74 -15.86 -10.36
C GLU A 48 2.72 -16.84 -9.77
N GLY A 49 1.61 -17.08 -10.45
CA GLY A 49 0.58 -18.02 -10.05
C GLY A 49 -0.41 -17.47 -9.01
N LYS A 50 -1.15 -18.40 -8.40
CA LYS A 50 -2.17 -18.14 -7.38
C LYS A 50 -2.00 -19.10 -6.20
N GLY A 51 -2.26 -18.61 -5.00
CA GLY A 51 -2.11 -19.39 -3.78
C GLY A 51 -2.06 -18.54 -2.52
N PHE A 52 -1.89 -19.21 -1.39
CA PHE A 52 -1.82 -18.57 -0.09
C PHE A 52 -0.40 -18.22 0.33
N ARG A 53 -0.28 -17.12 1.07
CA ARG A 53 0.92 -16.72 1.81
C ARG A 53 0.54 -16.49 3.26
N VAL A 54 1.31 -17.03 4.20
CA VAL A 54 1.23 -16.65 5.61
C VAL A 54 2.44 -15.80 5.98
N ILE A 55 2.18 -14.60 6.50
CA ILE A 55 3.18 -13.77 7.18
C ILE A 55 2.99 -13.98 8.68
N ALA A 56 3.99 -14.56 9.34
CA ALA A 56 4.01 -14.76 10.79
C ALA A 56 4.87 -13.68 11.45
N TYR A 57 4.23 -12.79 12.21
CA TYR A 57 4.87 -11.68 12.90
C TYR A 57 5.55 -12.20 14.16
N ARG A 58 6.86 -11.99 14.29
CA ARG A 58 7.66 -12.49 15.41
C ARG A 58 7.82 -11.47 16.52
N ASN A 59 8.02 -11.96 17.74
CA ASN A 59 8.31 -11.12 18.91
C ASN A 59 9.63 -10.33 18.77
N ASP A 60 10.59 -10.83 17.98
CA ASP A 60 11.88 -10.18 17.75
C ASP A 60 11.85 -9.08 16.66
N ARG A 61 10.65 -8.78 16.13
CA ARG A 61 10.32 -7.76 15.13
C ARG A 61 10.72 -8.10 13.69
N TYR A 62 11.09 -9.35 13.44
CA TYR A 62 11.14 -9.90 12.08
C TYR A 62 9.80 -10.55 11.69
N VAL A 63 9.69 -10.97 10.43
CA VAL A 63 8.61 -11.84 9.95
C VAL A 63 9.14 -13.15 9.39
N ASP A 64 8.40 -14.23 9.58
CA ASP A 64 8.58 -15.47 8.84
C ASP A 64 7.49 -15.57 7.77
N VAL A 65 7.84 -16.06 6.58
CA VAL A 65 6.95 -16.07 5.42
C VAL A 65 6.86 -17.49 4.87
N TYR A 66 5.62 -17.92 4.68
CA TYR A 66 5.28 -19.26 4.22
C TYR A 66 4.40 -19.14 2.97
N ASP A 67 4.95 -19.50 1.81
CA ASP A 67 4.22 -19.49 0.55
C ASP A 67 3.72 -20.87 0.20
N GLU A 68 2.51 -20.94 -0.36
CA GLU A 68 2.01 -22.15 -0.99
C GLU A 68 2.91 -22.56 -2.16
N GLU A 69 3.12 -23.86 -2.35
CA GLU A 69 4.04 -24.38 -3.37
C GLU A 69 3.73 -23.88 -4.80
N SER A 70 2.45 -23.63 -5.08
CA SER A 70 1.93 -23.12 -6.35
C SER A 70 2.38 -21.68 -6.68
N LEU A 71 2.85 -20.92 -5.69
CA LEU A 71 3.32 -19.56 -5.88
C LEU A 71 4.78 -19.55 -6.38
N CYS A 72 5.04 -18.83 -7.47
CA CYS A 72 6.35 -18.70 -8.09
C CYS A 72 6.90 -17.28 -7.92
N ILE A 73 6.93 -16.80 -6.68
CA ILE A 73 7.33 -15.43 -6.35
C ILE A 73 8.81 -15.23 -6.66
N LYS A 74 9.13 -14.29 -7.56
CA LYS A 74 10.49 -14.04 -8.03
C LYS A 74 11.33 -13.30 -7.00
N GLU A 75 10.71 -12.42 -6.23
CA GLU A 75 11.39 -11.53 -5.27
C GLU A 75 10.77 -11.65 -3.88
N VAL A 76 11.21 -12.67 -3.15
CA VAL A 76 10.79 -12.94 -1.76
C VAL A 76 11.28 -11.87 -0.78
N GLY A 77 12.31 -11.09 -1.12
CA GLY A 77 12.96 -10.14 -0.20
C GLY A 77 12.17 -8.87 0.15
N LYS A 78 11.00 -8.64 -0.44
CA LYS A 78 10.22 -7.39 -0.29
C LYS A 78 9.37 -7.35 0.99
N PHE A 79 9.99 -7.47 2.16
CA PHE A 79 9.30 -7.31 3.46
C PHE A 79 9.77 -6.05 4.22
N GLU A 80 10.24 -5.05 3.48
CA GLU A 80 10.78 -3.79 4.03
C GLU A 80 9.71 -2.88 4.67
N VAL A 81 8.42 -3.22 4.49
CA VAL A 81 7.30 -2.66 5.26
C VAL A 81 7.20 -3.23 6.68
N CYS A 82 7.76 -4.42 6.93
CA CYS A 82 7.79 -5.07 8.23
C CYS A 82 9.07 -4.66 8.99
N ASP A 83 8.96 -4.14 10.22
CA ASP A 83 10.03 -3.45 11.00
C ASP A 83 11.49 -3.89 10.69
N LYS A 84 11.89 -5.13 11.01
CA LYS A 84 13.25 -5.64 10.73
C LYS A 84 13.35 -6.51 9.46
N GLY A 85 12.26 -6.67 8.73
CA GLY A 85 12.20 -7.48 7.52
C GLY A 85 12.06 -8.98 7.75
N LEU A 86 12.43 -9.76 6.74
CA LEU A 86 12.29 -11.21 6.66
C LEU A 86 13.37 -11.94 7.49
N LYS A 87 12.96 -12.95 8.27
CA LYS A 87 13.87 -13.86 8.98
C LYS A 87 13.94 -15.24 8.34
N HIS A 88 12.80 -15.87 8.09
CA HIS A 88 12.71 -17.14 7.40
C HIS A 88 11.71 -17.10 6.25
N TYR A 89 12.07 -17.71 5.14
CA TYR A 89 11.17 -18.00 4.03
C TYR A 89 11.09 -19.50 3.80
N ARG A 90 9.88 -20.03 3.60
CA ARG A 90 9.67 -21.41 3.18
C ARG A 90 8.49 -21.52 2.22
N LYS A 91 8.60 -22.47 1.29
CA LYS A 91 7.43 -23.02 0.62
C LYS A 91 6.82 -24.12 1.50
N VAL A 92 5.50 -24.18 1.57
CA VAL A 92 4.75 -25.15 2.36
C VAL A 92 3.51 -25.62 1.61
N THR A 93 3.05 -26.82 1.93
CA THR A 93 1.69 -27.25 1.60
C THR A 93 0.74 -26.76 2.69
N PHE A 94 -0.35 -26.11 2.28
CA PHE A 94 -1.43 -25.74 3.21
C PHE A 94 -2.51 -26.80 3.21
N ASP A 95 -2.66 -27.48 4.34
CA ASP A 95 -3.82 -28.32 4.60
C ASP A 95 -5.04 -27.41 4.88
N ARG A 96 -6.18 -27.71 4.25
CA ARG A 96 -7.43 -26.95 4.40
C ARG A 96 -7.34 -25.45 4.05
N GLY A 97 -6.40 -25.05 3.18
CA GLY A 97 -6.28 -23.66 2.73
C GLY A 97 -7.59 -23.13 2.14
N CYS A 98 -8.25 -22.21 2.86
CA CYS A 98 -9.54 -21.64 2.48
C CYS A 98 -9.63 -20.18 2.92
N PHE A 99 -10.18 -19.34 2.04
CA PHE A 99 -10.55 -17.96 2.37
C PHE A 99 -11.72 -17.51 1.51
N GLN A 100 -12.91 -17.58 2.09
CA GLN A 100 -14.19 -17.31 1.44
C GLN A 100 -15.07 -16.39 2.28
N LEU A 101 -15.83 -15.53 1.60
CA LEU A 101 -16.92 -14.78 2.20
C LEU A 101 -18.23 -15.49 1.83
N THR A 102 -18.98 -15.92 2.83
CA THR A 102 -20.27 -16.62 2.68
C THR A 102 -21.41 -15.70 3.10
N GLU A 103 -22.65 -16.14 2.90
CA GLU A 103 -23.83 -15.42 3.41
C GLU A 103 -23.83 -15.30 4.95
N GLU A 104 -23.22 -16.26 5.65
CA GLU A 104 -23.14 -16.27 7.12
C GLU A 104 -21.97 -15.43 7.67
N GLY A 105 -21.05 -15.02 6.80
CA GLY A 105 -19.83 -14.29 7.13
C GLY A 105 -18.58 -14.98 6.62
N ILE A 106 -17.43 -14.72 7.24
CA ILE A 106 -16.14 -15.21 6.76
C ILE A 106 -15.92 -16.69 7.11
N GLN A 107 -15.32 -17.43 6.17
CA GLN A 107 -14.73 -18.75 6.39
C GLN A 107 -13.26 -18.71 5.96
N VAL A 108 -12.36 -18.89 6.93
CA VAL A 108 -10.92 -18.99 6.73
C VAL A 108 -10.38 -20.18 7.49
N GLU A 109 -9.62 -21.01 6.79
CA GLU A 109 -8.94 -22.18 7.36
C GLU A 109 -7.56 -22.29 6.74
N PHE A 110 -6.54 -22.62 7.55
CA PHE A 110 -5.24 -23.03 7.04
C PHE A 110 -4.49 -23.80 8.12
N CYS A 111 -3.74 -24.80 7.68
CA CYS A 111 -2.91 -25.63 8.53
C CYS A 111 -1.59 -25.93 7.82
N PHE A 112 -0.47 -25.77 8.51
CA PHE A 112 0.86 -26.03 7.96
C PHE A 112 1.90 -26.20 9.08
N ARG A 113 3.14 -26.55 8.73
CA ARG A 113 4.25 -26.60 9.69
C ARG A 113 5.19 -25.41 9.53
N ASP A 114 5.51 -24.79 10.65
CA ASP A 114 6.41 -23.63 10.68
C ASP A 114 7.89 -24.01 10.52
N TYR A 115 8.80 -23.02 10.61
CA TYR A 115 10.22 -23.29 10.40
C TYR A 115 10.86 -24.27 11.41
N LYS A 116 10.24 -24.46 12.59
CA LYS A 116 10.64 -25.44 13.61
C LYS A 116 9.88 -26.76 13.51
N GLY A 117 9.02 -26.93 12.52
CA GLY A 117 8.19 -28.13 12.34
C GLY A 117 6.93 -28.15 13.23
N ARG A 118 6.64 -27.06 13.94
CA ARG A 118 5.46 -26.95 14.81
C ARG A 118 4.21 -26.81 13.96
N LEU A 119 3.15 -27.50 14.34
CA LEU A 119 1.87 -27.41 13.64
C LEU A 119 1.21 -26.06 13.93
N ILE A 120 0.87 -25.30 12.89
CA ILE A 120 0.01 -24.12 12.98
C ILE A 120 -1.33 -24.53 12.40
N ASP A 121 -2.40 -24.40 13.20
CA ASP A 121 -3.77 -24.69 12.78
C ASP A 121 -4.68 -23.51 13.13
N VAL A 122 -5.30 -22.90 12.12
CA VAL A 122 -6.14 -21.71 12.27
C VAL A 122 -7.48 -21.92 11.59
N VAL A 123 -8.55 -21.58 12.32
CA VAL A 123 -9.93 -21.60 11.85
C VAL A 123 -10.64 -20.32 12.28
N ALA A 124 -11.25 -19.62 11.32
CA ALA A 124 -12.21 -18.55 11.56
C ALA A 124 -13.46 -18.82 10.71
N ARG A 125 -14.58 -19.12 11.36
CA ARG A 125 -15.85 -19.40 10.69
C ARG A 125 -16.98 -18.69 11.39
N GLU A 126 -17.65 -17.80 10.68
CA GLU A 126 -18.84 -17.11 11.15
C GLU A 126 -20.11 -17.87 10.73
N HIS A 127 -21.08 -17.95 11.64
CA HIS A 127 -22.40 -18.55 11.45
C HIS A 127 -23.52 -17.53 11.71
N GLY A 128 -23.23 -16.26 11.40
CA GLY A 128 -24.08 -15.14 11.79
C GLY A 128 -25.06 -14.76 10.70
N LYS A 129 -26.37 -14.89 10.96
CA LYS A 129 -27.43 -14.46 10.04
C LYS A 129 -27.66 -12.95 9.99
N LYS A 130 -27.08 -12.19 10.93
CA LYS A 130 -27.24 -10.73 10.98
C LYS A 130 -26.32 -10.07 9.94
N PRO A 131 -26.82 -9.14 9.11
CA PRO A 131 -25.98 -8.38 8.20
C PRO A 131 -24.87 -7.62 8.95
N SER A 132 -23.75 -7.43 8.28
CA SER A 132 -22.64 -6.61 8.76
C SER A 132 -22.29 -5.60 7.68
N ARG A 133 -22.26 -4.30 8.02
CA ARG A 133 -21.91 -3.26 7.05
C ARG A 133 -20.40 -3.17 6.93
N THR A 134 -19.84 -3.57 5.81
CA THR A 134 -18.41 -3.38 5.56
C THR A 134 -18.09 -1.91 5.32
N PHE A 135 -16.80 -1.57 5.38
CA PHE A 135 -16.32 -0.25 5.03
C PHE A 135 -14.99 -0.34 4.31
N ASP A 136 -14.59 0.71 3.60
CA ASP A 136 -13.30 0.72 2.92
C ASP A 136 -12.24 1.42 3.78
N LEU A 137 -11.01 0.92 3.72
CA LEU A 137 -9.91 1.34 4.57
C LEU A 137 -8.58 1.31 3.82
N ILE A 138 -7.76 2.36 4.00
CA ILE A 138 -6.32 2.28 3.72
C ILE A 138 -5.63 1.71 4.95
N ALA A 139 -5.02 0.53 4.79
CA ALA A 139 -4.24 -0.07 5.85
C ALA A 139 -2.96 0.76 6.09
N PRO A 140 -2.62 1.07 7.35
CA PRO A 140 -1.50 1.94 7.69
C PRO A 140 -0.17 1.15 7.68
N ILE A 141 0.07 0.33 6.65
CA ILE A 141 1.26 -0.54 6.57
C ILE A 141 2.57 0.24 6.43
N GLY A 142 2.49 1.49 5.94
CA GLY A 142 3.64 2.38 5.86
C GLY A 142 4.11 2.96 7.21
N VAL A 143 3.39 2.73 8.31
CA VAL A 143 3.76 3.30 9.63
C VAL A 143 5.07 2.73 10.16
N SER A 144 5.26 1.42 10.02
CA SER A 144 6.41 0.69 10.58
C SER A 144 7.69 0.82 9.75
N SER A 145 7.61 1.26 8.50
CA SER A 145 8.80 1.36 7.64
C SER A 145 9.68 2.54 8.03
N ARG A 146 10.91 2.23 8.46
CA ARG A 146 11.94 3.22 8.80
C ARG A 146 12.68 3.73 7.58
N ASN A 147 12.92 2.83 6.62
CA ASN A 147 13.64 3.08 5.37
C ASN A 147 12.73 2.66 4.19
N PRO A 148 11.68 3.44 3.88
CA PRO A 148 10.75 3.06 2.82
C PRO A 148 11.44 3.00 1.47
N VAL A 149 11.07 2.02 0.66
CA VAL A 149 11.50 1.92 -0.75
C VAL A 149 10.41 2.35 -1.72
N SER A 150 9.17 2.50 -1.27
CA SER A 150 8.04 2.97 -2.06
C SER A 150 7.04 3.65 -1.14
N PHE A 151 6.06 4.36 -1.71
CA PHE A 151 4.88 4.78 -0.97
C PHE A 151 3.77 3.73 -1.11
N PRO A 152 3.36 3.05 -0.02
CA PRO A 152 2.37 1.99 -0.09
C PRO A 152 0.95 2.52 0.12
N ALA A 153 0.09 2.37 -0.88
CA ALA A 153 -1.35 2.57 -0.74
C ALA A 153 -2.04 1.20 -0.71
N PHE A 154 -2.23 0.66 0.50
CA PHE A 154 -2.89 -0.63 0.67
C PHE A 154 -4.40 -0.46 0.89
N ALA A 155 -5.15 -0.52 -0.19
CA ALA A 155 -6.60 -0.44 -0.18
C ALA A 155 -7.23 -1.78 0.21
N MET A 156 -8.03 -1.75 1.28
CA MET A 156 -8.87 -2.85 1.72
C MET A 156 -10.34 -2.48 1.49
N TYR A 157 -10.92 -3.02 0.44
CA TYR A 157 -12.33 -2.88 0.12
C TYR A 157 -13.15 -3.89 0.89
N GLN A 158 -14.36 -3.48 1.28
CA GLN A 158 -15.25 -4.30 2.09
C GLN A 158 -14.58 -4.83 3.36
N PHE A 159 -13.72 -4.03 3.98
CA PHE A 159 -13.07 -4.34 5.24
C PHE A 159 -14.11 -4.61 6.34
N ASP A 160 -13.85 -5.63 7.15
CA ASP A 160 -14.61 -5.89 8.36
C ASP A 160 -13.75 -6.56 9.45
N LEU A 161 -14.36 -6.65 10.63
CA LEU A 161 -13.84 -7.37 11.77
C LEU A 161 -14.68 -8.62 12.02
N VAL A 162 -14.01 -9.70 12.42
CA VAL A 162 -14.65 -10.97 12.76
C VAL A 162 -15.59 -10.77 13.96
N ARG A 163 -16.83 -11.24 13.83
CA ARG A 163 -17.87 -11.22 14.87
C ARG A 163 -17.48 -12.12 16.02
N LYS A 164 -17.85 -11.76 17.25
CA LYS A 164 -17.67 -12.62 18.43
C LYS A 164 -18.73 -13.70 18.58
N LYS A 165 -19.99 -13.34 18.33
CA LYS A 165 -21.14 -14.24 18.56
C LYS A 165 -21.35 -15.12 17.34
N ASN A 166 -21.63 -16.40 17.58
CA ASN A 166 -21.84 -17.42 16.55
C ASN A 166 -20.61 -17.55 15.62
N THR A 167 -19.42 -17.51 16.20
CA THR A 167 -18.16 -17.61 15.46
C THR A 167 -17.27 -18.65 16.11
N ILE A 168 -16.69 -19.51 15.28
CA ILE A 168 -15.55 -20.35 15.66
C ILE A 168 -14.30 -19.55 15.30
N LEU A 169 -13.51 -19.15 16.29
CA LEU A 169 -12.23 -18.51 16.07
C LEU A 169 -11.18 -19.23 16.92
N LYS A 170 -10.37 -20.07 16.28
CA LYS A 170 -9.34 -20.90 16.91
C LYS A 170 -8.00 -20.64 16.23
N ILE A 171 -6.98 -20.42 17.04
CA ILE A 171 -5.57 -20.34 16.64
C ILE A 171 -4.83 -21.34 17.52
N GLN A 172 -4.22 -22.35 16.94
CA GLN A 172 -3.46 -23.36 17.66
C GLN A 172 -2.04 -23.43 17.09
N ILE A 173 -1.04 -23.37 17.97
CA ILE A 173 0.36 -23.53 17.61
C ILE A 173 0.93 -24.64 18.49
N ASP A 174 1.40 -25.71 17.84
CA ASP A 174 1.97 -26.89 18.50
C ASP A 174 1.04 -27.51 19.56
N GLY A 175 -0.24 -27.62 19.23
CA GLY A 175 -1.25 -28.14 20.15
C GLY A 175 -1.72 -27.14 21.22
N LYS A 176 -1.10 -25.97 21.35
CA LYS A 176 -1.50 -24.95 22.32
C LYS A 176 -2.46 -23.93 21.70
N ASP A 177 -3.61 -23.72 22.35
CA ASP A 177 -4.56 -22.68 21.96
C ASP A 177 -4.02 -21.29 22.29
N ILE A 178 -4.11 -20.38 21.32
CA ILE A 178 -3.66 -19.00 21.41
C ILE A 178 -4.89 -18.07 21.37
N PRO A 179 -5.18 -17.32 22.45
CA PRO A 179 -6.32 -16.43 22.45
C PRO A 179 -6.06 -15.21 21.55
N PRO A 180 -6.95 -14.91 20.59
CA PRO A 180 -6.81 -13.71 19.76
C PRO A 180 -7.08 -12.44 20.57
N ASP A 181 -6.50 -11.33 20.14
CA ASP A 181 -6.68 -10.04 20.78
C ASP A 181 -8.14 -9.58 20.74
N ALA A 182 -8.61 -9.10 21.89
CA ALA A 182 -9.89 -8.41 21.97
C ALA A 182 -9.80 -7.02 21.33
N PHE A 183 -10.88 -6.61 20.66
CA PHE A 183 -11.02 -5.26 20.11
C PHE A 183 -10.74 -4.22 21.21
N PRO A 184 -9.86 -3.22 21.00
CA PRO A 184 -9.34 -2.35 22.07
C PRO A 184 -10.41 -1.56 22.84
N VAL A 185 -11.55 -1.28 22.21
CA VAL A 185 -12.65 -0.51 22.80
C VAL A 185 -13.94 -1.33 22.69
N PRO A 186 -14.77 -1.50 23.73
CA PRO A 186 -15.96 -2.35 23.67
C PRO A 186 -17.13 -1.69 22.92
N ILE A 187 -16.90 -1.16 21.71
CA ILE A 187 -17.94 -0.54 20.87
C ILE A 187 -18.49 -1.61 19.91
N PRO A 188 -19.81 -1.90 19.96
CA PRO A 188 -20.42 -2.80 19.00
C PRO A 188 -20.45 -2.16 17.60
N LYS A 189 -20.07 -2.93 16.58
CA LYS A 189 -20.26 -2.57 15.18
C LYS A 189 -21.55 -3.21 14.67
N ASP A 190 -22.50 -2.37 14.27
CA ASP A 190 -23.84 -2.80 13.86
C ASP A 190 -24.57 -3.61 14.95
N GLY A 191 -24.41 -3.20 16.22
CA GLY A 191 -25.00 -3.91 17.37
C GLY A 191 -24.35 -5.27 17.68
N GLN A 192 -23.19 -5.57 17.07
CA GLN A 192 -22.48 -6.84 17.24
C GLN A 192 -21.04 -6.62 17.72
N MET A 193 -20.63 -7.36 18.75
CA MET A 193 -19.26 -7.32 19.26
C MET A 193 -18.29 -8.00 18.29
N ARG A 194 -17.06 -7.47 18.20
CA ARG A 194 -16.03 -7.91 17.25
C ARG A 194 -14.76 -8.37 17.96
N HIS A 195 -14.05 -9.32 17.37
CA HIS A 195 -12.63 -9.59 17.66
C HIS A 195 -11.77 -8.50 17.01
N PHE A 196 -10.49 -8.40 17.41
CA PHE A 196 -9.54 -7.54 16.70
C PHE A 196 -8.99 -8.19 15.42
N THR A 197 -9.37 -9.43 15.14
CA THR A 197 -9.16 -10.11 13.86
C THR A 197 -9.91 -9.38 12.76
N ARG A 198 -9.17 -8.96 11.72
CA ARG A 198 -9.65 -8.09 10.65
C ARG A 198 -9.33 -8.66 9.30
N TYR A 199 -10.21 -8.43 8.32
CA TYR A 199 -10.03 -8.98 6.98
C TYR A 199 -10.48 -7.99 5.89
N GLY A 200 -9.88 -8.15 4.72
CA GLY A 200 -10.33 -7.57 3.46
C GLY A 200 -10.47 -8.69 2.43
N TYR A 201 -11.64 -8.79 1.81
CA TYR A 201 -11.92 -9.81 0.80
C TYR A 201 -11.63 -9.32 -0.62
N ASP A 202 -11.39 -8.02 -0.76
CA ASP A 202 -11.01 -7.36 -1.99
C ASP A 202 -9.93 -6.33 -1.63
N CYS A 203 -8.69 -6.64 -1.97
CA CYS A 203 -7.54 -5.82 -1.63
C CYS A 203 -6.77 -5.43 -2.88
N GLU A 204 -6.13 -4.27 -2.83
CA GLU A 204 -5.15 -3.84 -3.81
C GLU A 204 -4.07 -3.02 -3.12
N LEU A 205 -2.82 -3.43 -3.26
CA LEU A 205 -1.67 -2.66 -2.80
C LEU A 205 -1.03 -2.01 -4.01
N VAL A 206 -1.02 -0.68 -4.03
CA VAL A 206 -0.26 0.10 -5.02
C VAL A 206 1.01 0.63 -4.37
N GLU A 207 2.14 0.39 -5.00
CA GLU A 207 3.42 0.97 -4.64
C GLU A 207 3.77 2.09 -5.61
N PHE A 208 3.93 3.31 -5.10
CA PHE A 208 4.30 4.48 -5.90
C PHE A 208 5.78 4.83 -5.73
N GLY A 209 6.46 5.10 -6.86
CA GLY A 209 7.80 5.67 -6.92
C GLY A 209 8.86 4.78 -6.28
N LYS A 210 8.92 3.49 -6.66
CA LYS A 210 9.88 2.52 -6.11
C LYS A 210 11.31 3.08 -6.17
N LYS A 211 12.10 2.85 -5.13
CA LYS A 211 13.53 3.19 -5.01
C LYS A 211 14.31 2.35 -6.00
N GLN A 212 14.93 3.01 -6.97
CA GLN A 212 15.69 2.37 -8.04
C GLN A 212 16.57 3.37 -8.77
N GLU A 213 17.54 2.84 -9.50
CA GLU A 213 18.27 3.56 -10.53
C GLU A 213 17.82 3.05 -11.90
N VAL A 214 17.40 3.97 -12.77
CA VAL A 214 16.89 3.65 -14.10
C VAL A 214 17.36 4.67 -15.12
N ILE A 215 17.37 4.30 -16.40
CA ILE A 215 17.55 5.23 -17.52
C ILE A 215 16.16 5.54 -18.08
N LEU A 216 15.67 6.75 -17.84
CA LEU A 216 14.41 7.22 -18.38
C LEU A 216 14.55 7.43 -19.90
N GLN A 217 13.51 7.07 -20.64
CA GLN A 217 13.43 7.27 -22.09
C GLN A 217 12.51 8.44 -22.41
N THR A 218 12.76 9.11 -23.54
CA THR A 218 11.79 10.05 -24.09
C THR A 218 10.70 9.33 -24.85
N HIS A 219 9.51 9.88 -24.77
CA HIS A 219 8.35 9.39 -25.50
C HIS A 219 7.75 10.52 -26.35
N PRO A 220 7.43 10.28 -27.62
CA PRO A 220 6.66 11.23 -28.40
C PRO A 220 5.25 11.37 -27.81
N CYS A 221 4.82 12.58 -27.48
CA CYS A 221 3.51 12.88 -26.89
C CYS A 221 2.64 13.69 -27.87
N ASN A 222 2.28 13.06 -28.98
CA ASN A 222 1.49 13.70 -30.04
C ASN A 222 0.00 13.77 -29.70
N ASN A 223 -0.53 12.77 -28.97
CA ASN A 223 -1.96 12.62 -28.69
C ASN A 223 -2.34 12.95 -27.24
N HIS A 224 -1.56 13.78 -26.56
CA HIS A 224 -1.76 14.11 -25.14
C HIS A 224 -1.65 12.93 -24.17
N GLU A 225 -1.30 11.74 -24.63
CA GLU A 225 -1.11 10.56 -23.80
C GLU A 225 0.16 9.80 -24.20
N ILE A 226 0.77 9.15 -23.22
CA ILE A 226 1.82 8.15 -23.41
C ILE A 226 1.42 6.87 -22.68
N HIS A 227 1.75 5.73 -23.27
CA HIS A 227 1.50 4.42 -22.71
C HIS A 227 2.84 3.74 -22.44
N GLU A 228 3.14 3.46 -21.17
CA GLU A 228 4.40 2.85 -20.78
C GLU A 228 4.17 1.93 -19.59
N GLN A 229 4.69 0.69 -19.68
CA GLN A 229 4.69 -0.28 -18.57
C GLN A 229 3.30 -0.50 -17.93
N GLY A 230 2.24 -0.46 -18.75
CA GLY A 230 0.86 -0.62 -18.28
C GLY A 230 0.28 0.63 -17.59
N LEU A 231 0.95 1.78 -17.69
CA LEU A 231 0.49 3.08 -17.23
C LEU A 231 0.11 3.97 -18.41
N ILE A 232 -0.82 4.88 -18.17
CA ILE A 232 -1.20 5.97 -19.07
C ILE A 232 -0.89 7.28 -18.36
N ALA A 233 -0.01 8.09 -18.94
CA ALA A 233 0.18 9.47 -18.49
C ALA A 233 -0.48 10.43 -19.48
N THR A 234 -1.29 11.36 -18.96
CA THR A 234 -2.01 12.36 -19.75
C THR A 234 -1.36 13.73 -19.57
N TYR A 235 -1.29 14.49 -20.65
CA TYR A 235 -0.62 15.79 -20.74
C TYR A 235 -1.52 16.84 -21.37
N GLN A 236 -1.51 18.05 -20.81
CA GLN A 236 -2.02 19.23 -21.49
C GLN A 236 -0.90 19.92 -22.27
N THR A 237 -1.24 20.49 -23.43
CA THR A 237 -0.31 21.32 -24.20
C THR A 237 -0.59 22.79 -23.91
N VAL A 238 0.41 23.50 -23.40
CA VAL A 238 0.35 24.96 -23.18
C VAL A 238 1.52 25.58 -23.92
N GLU A 239 1.23 26.36 -24.96
CA GLU A 239 2.23 26.80 -25.94
C GLU A 239 2.99 25.58 -26.51
N ASP A 240 4.32 25.53 -26.35
CA ASP A 240 5.16 24.40 -26.79
C ASP A 240 5.50 23.40 -25.65
N MET A 241 4.94 23.59 -24.45
CA MET A 241 5.19 22.72 -23.29
C MET A 241 4.14 21.64 -23.14
N LYS A 242 4.58 20.44 -22.73
CA LYS A 242 3.71 19.31 -22.39
C LYS A 242 3.68 19.11 -20.87
N LEU A 243 2.62 19.60 -20.23
CA LEU A 243 2.48 19.55 -18.78
C LEU A 243 1.67 18.32 -18.39
N MET A 244 2.22 17.45 -17.54
CA MET A 244 1.54 16.21 -17.15
C MET A 244 0.41 16.51 -16.15
N GLU A 245 -0.79 16.06 -16.49
CA GLU A 245 -1.99 16.22 -15.66
C GLU A 245 -2.21 15.02 -14.75
N SER A 246 -1.95 13.81 -15.26
CA SER A 246 -2.18 12.60 -14.49
C SER A 246 -1.40 11.39 -14.95
N LEU A 247 -1.31 10.39 -14.08
CA LEU A 247 -0.78 9.06 -14.32
C LEU A 247 -1.73 8.03 -13.70
N ARG A 248 -2.15 7.04 -14.49
CA ARG A 248 -3.08 5.96 -14.07
C ARG A 248 -2.65 4.60 -14.62
N PHE A 249 -3.16 3.52 -14.06
CA PHE A 249 -3.06 2.20 -14.69
C PHE A 249 -3.94 2.14 -15.94
N GLN A 250 -3.46 1.46 -16.98
CA GLN A 250 -4.23 1.16 -18.18
C GLN A 250 -5.34 0.15 -17.86
N ASN A 251 -5.02 -0.89 -17.08
CA ASN A 251 -5.94 -1.91 -16.65
C ASN A 251 -5.76 -2.15 -15.14
N SER A 252 -6.72 -1.71 -14.34
CA SER A 252 -6.81 -2.04 -12.91
C SER A 252 -8.27 -2.28 -12.54
N LYS A 253 -8.50 -3.10 -11.52
CA LYS A 253 -9.85 -3.33 -11.00
C LYS A 253 -10.36 -2.08 -10.28
N HIS A 254 -9.48 -1.45 -9.52
CA HIS A 254 -9.77 -0.29 -8.68
C HIS A 254 -9.08 0.95 -9.23
N ILE A 255 -9.57 2.12 -8.82
CA ILE A 255 -9.01 3.39 -9.28
C ILE A 255 -7.74 3.69 -8.48
N PHE A 256 -6.67 4.03 -9.18
CA PHE A 256 -5.50 4.69 -8.61
C PHE A 256 -4.91 5.67 -9.62
N ILE A 257 -5.02 6.97 -9.32
CA ILE A 257 -4.61 8.03 -10.23
C ILE A 257 -3.78 9.05 -9.46
N LEU A 258 -2.52 9.22 -9.85
CA LEU A 258 -1.76 10.41 -9.47
C LEU A 258 -2.21 11.56 -10.36
N LYS A 259 -2.83 12.59 -9.79
CA LYS A 259 -3.25 13.82 -10.47
C LYS A 259 -2.47 15.02 -9.95
N PHE A 260 -2.07 15.89 -10.86
CA PHE A 260 -1.48 17.17 -10.56
C PHE A 260 -2.56 18.24 -10.63
N VAL A 261 -2.80 18.93 -9.51
CA VAL A 261 -3.77 20.03 -9.43
C VAL A 261 -3.22 21.23 -10.20
N ASP A 262 -1.94 21.51 -9.96
CA ASP A 262 -1.13 22.38 -10.79
C ASP A 262 -0.30 21.45 -11.67
N ALA A 263 -0.54 21.47 -12.99
CA ALA A 263 0.06 20.47 -13.90
C ALA A 263 1.59 20.39 -13.76
N PHE A 264 2.10 19.16 -13.76
CA PHE A 264 3.52 18.89 -13.55
C PHE A 264 4.35 19.35 -14.75
N PRO A 265 5.47 20.06 -14.54
CA PRO A 265 6.19 20.74 -15.61
C PRO A 265 6.80 19.78 -16.62
N ASP A 266 6.94 20.27 -17.85
CA ASP A 266 7.71 19.61 -18.91
C ASP A 266 9.20 19.63 -18.55
N LEU A 267 9.74 18.49 -18.07
CA LEU A 267 11.11 18.40 -17.58
C LEU A 267 12.17 18.75 -18.64
N LEU A 268 11.88 18.50 -19.92
CA LEU A 268 12.82 18.77 -21.01
C LEU A 268 12.90 20.26 -21.33
N ARG A 269 11.78 20.98 -21.18
CA ARG A 269 11.61 22.38 -21.62
C ARG A 269 11.52 23.39 -20.48
N MET A 270 11.37 22.96 -19.22
CA MET A 270 11.32 23.88 -18.08
C MET A 270 12.62 24.69 -17.98
N LYS A 271 12.51 25.96 -17.56
CA LYS A 271 13.67 26.84 -17.33
C LYS A 271 14.49 26.35 -16.13
N ASN A 272 15.70 26.88 -15.97
CA ASN A 272 16.55 26.70 -14.78
C ASN A 272 15.97 27.44 -13.57
N THR A 273 14.83 26.95 -13.10
CA THR A 273 14.01 27.55 -12.04
C THR A 273 13.40 26.46 -11.17
N GLU A 274 12.70 26.90 -10.15
CA GLU A 274 11.87 26.05 -9.31
C GLU A 274 10.39 26.20 -9.69
N VAL A 275 9.67 25.09 -9.76
CA VAL A 275 8.22 25.03 -9.91
C VAL A 275 7.64 24.27 -8.72
N ASN A 276 6.62 24.85 -8.10
CA ASN A 276 5.91 24.27 -6.97
C ASN A 276 4.45 24.04 -7.36
N GLY A 277 3.86 22.99 -6.83
CA GLY A 277 2.45 22.70 -7.06
C GLY A 277 1.89 21.68 -6.11
N ARG A 278 0.64 21.28 -6.35
CA ARG A 278 -0.09 20.30 -5.56
C ARG A 278 -0.40 19.05 -6.37
N PHE A 279 -0.47 17.93 -5.66
CA PHE A 279 -0.91 16.66 -6.22
C PHE A 279 -2.00 16.01 -5.37
N LYS A 280 -2.72 15.07 -6.00
CA LYS A 280 -3.64 14.15 -5.37
C LYS A 280 -3.36 12.73 -5.86
N ILE A 281 -3.46 11.76 -4.99
CA ILE A 281 -3.53 10.35 -5.35
C ILE A 281 -4.97 9.93 -5.09
N GLU A 282 -5.75 9.91 -6.16
CA GLU A 282 -7.17 9.54 -6.13
C GLU A 282 -7.33 8.03 -6.20
N MET A 283 -8.25 7.51 -5.40
CA MET A 283 -8.68 6.12 -5.42
C MET A 283 -10.20 6.08 -5.63
N ASP A 284 -10.81 4.91 -5.50
CA ASP A 284 -12.28 4.81 -5.51
C ASP A 284 -12.92 5.79 -4.53
N ALA A 285 -14.09 6.31 -4.91
CA ALA A 285 -14.72 7.43 -4.23
C ALA A 285 -14.95 7.20 -2.72
N SER A 286 -15.20 5.95 -2.32
CA SER A 286 -15.38 5.52 -0.93
C SER A 286 -14.10 5.56 -0.10
N MET A 287 -12.94 5.38 -0.75
CA MET A 287 -11.62 5.35 -0.13
C MET A 287 -11.10 6.76 0.18
N GLY A 288 -11.54 7.76 -0.56
CA GLY A 288 -10.98 9.12 -0.48
C GLY A 288 -9.69 9.24 -1.28
N TYR A 289 -8.75 10.07 -0.81
CA TYR A 289 -7.52 10.36 -1.57
C TYR A 289 -6.37 10.78 -0.65
N PHE A 290 -5.12 10.65 -1.13
CA PHE A 290 -3.99 11.34 -0.52
C PHE A 290 -3.77 12.68 -1.22
N SER A 291 -3.30 13.70 -0.52
CA SER A 291 -2.93 14.97 -1.17
C SER A 291 -1.70 15.59 -0.52
N GLY A 292 -1.00 16.38 -1.32
CA GLY A 292 0.22 17.00 -0.91
C GLY A 292 0.74 18.03 -1.88
N LYS A 293 2.04 18.28 -1.76
CA LYS A 293 2.77 19.24 -2.55
C LYS A 293 3.95 18.58 -3.23
N TYR A 294 4.29 19.11 -4.38
CA TYR A 294 5.51 18.77 -5.09
C TYR A 294 6.33 20.03 -5.37
N LYS A 295 7.62 19.81 -5.57
CA LYS A 295 8.60 20.78 -6.04
C LYS A 295 9.44 20.13 -7.12
N VAL A 296 9.69 20.86 -8.20
CA VAL A 296 10.62 20.48 -9.26
C VAL A 296 11.63 21.61 -9.41
N ALA A 297 12.90 21.34 -9.17
CA ALA A 297 13.98 22.29 -9.35
C ALA A 297 14.89 21.83 -10.48
N ARG A 298 15.17 22.71 -11.44
CA ARG A 298 16.14 22.47 -12.50
C ARG A 298 17.36 23.36 -12.35
N GLN A 299 18.54 22.76 -12.46
CA GLN A 299 19.83 23.43 -12.58
C GLN A 299 20.58 22.80 -13.76
N GLU A 300 20.62 23.52 -14.88
CA GLU A 300 21.22 23.04 -16.13
C GLU A 300 20.61 21.71 -16.59
N GLU A 301 21.38 20.63 -16.57
CA GLU A 301 20.97 19.28 -16.97
C GLU A 301 20.46 18.43 -15.79
N HIS A 302 20.43 18.98 -14.58
CA HIS A 302 20.00 18.27 -13.37
C HIS A 302 18.62 18.74 -12.93
N VAL A 303 17.73 17.77 -12.68
CA VAL A 303 16.39 17.99 -12.15
C VAL A 303 16.23 17.24 -10.83
N GLU A 304 15.80 17.93 -9.78
CA GLU A 304 15.35 17.33 -8.52
C GLU A 304 13.82 17.47 -8.41
N ILE A 305 13.13 16.33 -8.25
CA ILE A 305 11.70 16.26 -7.95
C ILE A 305 11.57 15.86 -6.48
N THR A 306 10.76 16.60 -5.73
CA THR A 306 10.37 16.23 -4.36
C THR A 306 8.85 16.22 -4.23
N MET A 307 8.28 15.19 -3.61
CA MET A 307 6.84 15.13 -3.31
C MET A 307 6.58 14.71 -1.86
N ILE A 308 5.67 15.43 -1.21
CA ILE A 308 5.28 15.17 0.18
C ILE A 308 3.75 15.19 0.28
N PRO A 309 3.09 14.11 0.74
CA PRO A 309 1.64 14.06 0.96
C PRO A 309 1.28 14.83 2.26
N THR A 310 1.50 16.14 2.26
CA THR A 310 1.38 17.04 3.43
C THR A 310 0.01 16.97 4.12
N ASP A 311 -1.04 16.68 3.35
CA ASP A 311 -2.40 16.63 3.87
C ASP A 311 -2.74 15.25 4.43
N GLY A 312 -1.92 14.24 4.13
CA GLY A 312 -2.09 12.87 4.56
C GLY A 312 -3.17 12.14 3.75
N TRP A 313 -3.83 11.17 4.38
CA TRP A 313 -5.01 10.53 3.80
C TRP A 313 -6.27 11.30 4.21
N ILE A 314 -7.07 11.69 3.22
CA ILE A 314 -8.35 12.38 3.39
C ILE A 314 -9.48 11.38 3.11
N VAL A 315 -10.24 11.08 4.15
CA VAL A 315 -11.26 10.03 4.16
C VAL A 315 -12.64 10.60 3.79
N HIS A 316 -13.39 9.88 2.95
CA HIS A 316 -14.78 10.23 2.61
C HIS A 316 -15.85 9.37 3.32
N ASN A 317 -15.44 8.35 4.06
CA ASN A 317 -16.33 7.43 4.76
C ASN A 317 -17.13 8.12 5.88
N LYS A 318 -18.43 7.77 5.99
CA LYS A 318 -19.40 8.42 6.89
C LYS A 318 -19.85 7.57 8.09
N MET A 319 -19.41 6.32 8.23
CA MET A 319 -19.84 5.46 9.35
C MET A 319 -19.35 5.99 10.72
N PHE A 320 -20.13 5.74 11.79
CA PHE A 320 -19.76 6.22 13.12
C PHE A 320 -18.42 5.65 13.60
N LEU A 321 -18.23 4.32 13.50
CA LEU A 321 -16.98 3.66 13.90
C LEU A 321 -15.77 4.20 13.11
N THR A 322 -15.94 4.40 11.80
CA THR A 322 -14.86 4.95 10.96
C THR A 322 -14.57 6.41 11.29
N LYS A 323 -15.57 7.23 11.66
CA LYS A 323 -15.34 8.59 12.17
C LYS A 323 -14.50 8.63 13.44
N VAL A 324 -14.62 7.63 14.32
CA VAL A 324 -13.80 7.52 15.53
C VAL A 324 -12.38 7.07 15.19
N MET A 325 -12.24 6.04 14.34
CA MET A 325 -10.92 5.48 13.98
C MET A 325 -10.10 6.37 13.03
N LEU A 326 -10.77 7.05 12.10
CA LEU A 326 -10.16 7.74 10.96
C LEU A 326 -10.23 9.27 11.10
N GLN A 327 -10.11 9.76 12.33
CA GLN A 327 -9.99 11.20 12.59
C GLN A 327 -8.75 11.78 11.88
N LYS A 328 -8.77 13.07 11.55
CA LYS A 328 -7.65 13.75 10.85
C LYS A 328 -6.28 13.60 11.55
N LYS A 329 -6.29 13.43 12.88
CA LYS A 329 -5.08 13.23 13.71
C LYS A 329 -4.75 11.74 13.94
N SER A 330 -5.57 10.82 13.46
CA SER A 330 -5.33 9.38 13.61
C SER A 330 -4.07 8.96 12.86
N ILE A 331 -3.48 7.84 13.28
CA ILE A 331 -2.32 7.28 12.60
C ILE A 331 -2.65 6.98 11.12
N PHE A 332 -3.85 6.49 10.83
CA PHE A 332 -4.34 6.19 9.47
C PHE A 332 -4.25 7.41 8.55
N CYS A 333 -4.62 8.59 9.05
CA CYS A 333 -4.65 9.80 8.23
C CYS A 333 -3.31 10.54 8.20
N THR A 334 -2.45 10.34 9.20
CA THR A 334 -1.23 11.15 9.38
C THR A 334 0.06 10.46 8.97
N TRP A 335 0.10 9.12 8.96
CA TRP A 335 1.30 8.39 8.55
C TRP A 335 1.82 8.79 7.17
N PRO A 336 0.99 9.08 6.13
CA PRO A 336 1.53 9.44 4.83
C PRO A 336 2.40 10.69 4.89
N LYS A 337 2.03 11.66 5.75
CA LYS A 337 2.73 12.95 5.89
C LYS A 337 4.21 12.83 6.24
N THR A 338 4.59 11.69 6.78
CA THR A 338 5.96 11.39 7.17
C THR A 338 6.81 10.86 6.02
N TYR A 339 6.26 10.71 4.81
CA TYR A 339 6.98 10.26 3.62
C TYR A 339 7.43 11.45 2.78
N CYS A 340 8.64 11.35 2.22
CA CYS A 340 9.18 12.29 1.26
C CYS A 340 9.75 11.51 0.07
N TYR A 341 9.13 11.69 -1.09
CA TYR A 341 9.66 11.21 -2.36
C TYR A 341 10.74 12.16 -2.84
N LYS A 342 11.86 11.61 -3.31
CA LYS A 342 12.88 12.35 -4.04
C LYS A 342 13.29 11.60 -5.30
N GLN A 343 13.48 12.33 -6.38
CA GLN A 343 14.04 11.81 -7.61
C GLN A 343 15.02 12.82 -8.20
N ASN A 344 16.22 12.36 -8.51
CA ASN A 344 17.23 13.14 -9.20
C ASN A 344 17.38 12.59 -10.62
N ILE A 345 17.34 13.47 -11.61
CA ILE A 345 17.41 13.12 -13.03
C ILE A 345 18.52 13.93 -13.68
N ASN A 346 19.38 13.28 -14.46
CA ASN A 346 20.28 13.93 -15.39
C ASN A 346 19.67 13.87 -16.81
N LEU A 347 19.22 15.01 -17.34
CA LEU A 347 18.52 15.13 -18.63
C LEU A 347 19.42 14.79 -19.83
N GLN A 348 20.73 14.93 -19.69
CA GLN A 348 21.67 14.58 -20.75
C GLN A 348 21.73 13.07 -20.98
N THR A 349 21.73 12.28 -19.90
CA THR A 349 21.91 10.82 -19.92
C THR A 349 20.61 10.03 -19.73
N GLY A 350 19.57 10.66 -19.20
CA GLY A 350 18.33 10.00 -18.74
C GLY A 350 18.49 9.27 -17.41
N GLN A 351 19.69 9.27 -16.79
CA GLN A 351 19.92 8.62 -15.51
C GLN A 351 19.00 9.24 -14.45
N SER A 352 18.27 8.38 -13.74
CA SER A 352 17.33 8.75 -12.71
C SER A 352 17.50 7.87 -11.48
N SER A 353 17.68 8.49 -10.32
CA SER A 353 17.68 7.81 -9.02
C SER A 353 16.47 8.25 -8.21
N THR A 354 15.64 7.30 -7.78
CA THR A 354 14.48 7.55 -6.91
C THR A 354 14.76 7.08 -5.48
N ASN A 355 14.22 7.77 -4.49
CA ASN A 355 14.32 7.38 -3.09
C ASN A 355 13.12 7.87 -2.28
N TRP A 356 12.76 7.12 -1.25
CA TRP A 356 11.86 7.59 -0.20
C TRP A 356 12.62 7.79 1.10
N ALA A 357 12.24 8.82 1.84
CA ALA A 357 12.74 9.07 3.18
C ALA A 357 11.59 9.32 4.15
N ARG A 358 11.84 9.01 5.42
CA ARG A 358 10.98 9.45 6.53
C ARG A 358 11.37 10.86 6.95
N ILE A 359 10.36 11.69 7.19
CA ILE A 359 10.52 13.08 7.60
C ILE A 359 9.66 13.41 8.82
N ASP A 360 10.13 14.34 9.66
CA ASP A 360 9.25 15.04 10.60
C ASP A 360 8.50 16.15 9.86
N TYR A 361 7.23 15.91 9.59
CA TYR A 361 6.39 16.85 8.85
C TYR A 361 6.13 18.16 9.62
N LYS A 362 6.31 18.17 10.95
CA LYS A 362 6.16 19.39 11.76
C LYS A 362 7.31 20.36 11.54
N GLU A 363 8.51 19.85 11.23
CA GLU A 363 9.70 20.67 11.00
C GLU A 363 9.75 21.19 9.56
N LEU A 364 9.46 20.34 8.56
CA LEU A 364 9.54 20.71 7.14
C LEU A 364 8.49 21.74 6.67
N THR A 365 7.31 21.78 7.27
CA THR A 365 6.28 22.76 6.90
C THR A 365 6.63 24.20 7.30
N ALA A 366 7.62 24.40 8.17
CA ALA A 366 8.08 25.74 8.57
C ALA A 366 9.05 26.38 7.56
N ASP A 367 9.87 25.57 6.88
CA ASP A 367 10.94 26.07 5.99
C ASP A 367 10.55 26.10 4.51
N TRP A 368 9.63 25.24 4.06
CA TRP A 368 9.15 25.22 2.67
C TRP A 368 8.37 26.46 2.21
N TRP A 369 7.98 27.34 3.15
CA TRP A 369 7.20 28.55 2.86
C TRP A 369 8.00 29.85 2.96
N LYS A 370 9.31 29.80 3.22
CA LYS A 370 10.16 31.01 3.25
C LYS A 370 10.68 31.44 1.88
N GLY A 371 9.92 31.19 0.82
CA GLY A 371 10.10 31.83 -0.48
C GLY A 371 8.91 32.75 -0.75
N LYS A 372 9.04 34.02 -0.35
CA LYS A 372 8.18 35.12 -0.80
C LYS A 372 8.65 35.62 -2.15
#